data_AF-A0A9E7CY86-F1
#
_entry.id   AF-A0A9E7CY86-F1
#
_cell.length_a   1.000
_cell.length_b   1.000
_cell.length_c   1.000
_cell.angle_alpha   90.00
_cell.angle_beta   90.00
_cell.angle_gamma   90.00
#
_symmetry.space_group_name_H-M   'P 1'
#
loop_
_entity.id
_entity.type
_entity.pdbx_description
1 polymer ?
#
loop_
_entity_poly.entity_id
_entity_poly.type
_entity_poly.pdbx_seq_one_letter_code
_entity_poly.pdbx_strand_id
1 'polypeptide(L)'
;MNDRRFIAHNRFVAFDMPWHGKSLPPEGFETREYLLTTEAYVETILALMVALGLDRPVLAGCSMGGRIALQLAALHPDRFAGFIAIEASDYQPAWYDIDWFHRPDAHGGEMGAALVSANISPHAPNAE
;
A
#
# COMPACT_ATOMS: atom_id res chain seq x y z
N MET A 1 -6.22 15.35 6.35
CA MET A 1 -7.29 15.51 5.34
C MET A 1 -8.48 16.35 5.78
N ASN A 2 -8.56 16.85 7.03
CA ASN A 2 -9.77 17.56 7.52
C ASN A 2 -9.58 19.09 7.59
N ASP A 3 -8.53 19.63 6.98
CA ASP A 3 -8.32 21.09 6.94
C ASP A 3 -9.33 21.73 5.98
N ARG A 4 -10.15 22.65 6.52
CA ARG A 4 -11.22 23.33 5.79
C ARG A 4 -10.73 24.06 4.54
N ARG A 5 -9.50 24.58 4.55
CA ARG A 5 -8.94 25.32 3.42
C ARG A 5 -8.72 24.43 2.21
N PHE A 6 -8.36 23.17 2.44
CA PHE A 6 -8.10 22.20 1.38
C PHE A 6 -9.40 21.59 0.84
N ILE A 7 -10.31 21.15 1.72
CA ILE A 7 -11.54 20.46 1.31
C ILE A 7 -12.56 21.40 0.64
N ALA A 8 -12.46 22.72 0.83
CA ALA A 8 -13.34 23.69 0.18
C ALA A 8 -13.15 23.75 -1.34
N HIS A 9 -11.97 23.38 -1.83
CA HIS A 9 -11.60 23.50 -3.25
C HIS A 9 -11.20 22.17 -3.89
N ASN A 10 -11.08 21.10 -3.10
CA ASN A 10 -10.62 19.81 -3.60
C ASN A 10 -11.51 18.69 -3.08
N ARG A 11 -11.77 17.69 -3.95
CA ARG A 11 -12.40 16.43 -3.55
C ARG A 11 -11.30 15.44 -3.15
N PHE A 12 -11.33 15.01 -1.90
CA PHE A 12 -10.44 13.96 -1.40
C PHE A 12 -11.17 12.62 -1.43
N VAL A 13 -10.50 11.60 -1.97
CA VAL A 13 -10.97 10.21 -1.98
C VAL A 13 -9.91 9.38 -1.29
N ALA A 14 -10.26 8.79 -0.15
CA ALA A 14 -9.46 7.75 0.50
C ALA A 14 -10.21 6.43 0.36
N PHE A 15 -9.50 5.41 -0.09
CA PHE A 15 -10.04 4.08 -0.32
C PHE A 15 -9.04 3.06 0.22
N ASP A 16 -9.55 1.90 0.63
CA ASP A 16 -8.72 0.78 1.01
C ASP A 16 -8.43 -0.07 -0.24
N MET A 17 -7.17 -0.43 -0.46
CA MET A 17 -6.80 -1.40 -1.49
C MET A 17 -7.52 -2.74 -1.21
N PRO A 18 -7.77 -3.58 -2.23
CA PRO A 18 -8.25 -4.94 -2.02
C PRO A 18 -7.45 -5.61 -0.90
N TRP A 19 -8.14 -6.32 -0.01
CA TRP A 19 -7.58 -7.02 1.15
C TRP A 19 -7.09 -6.15 2.30
N HIS A 20 -7.31 -4.84 2.26
CA HIS A 20 -6.92 -3.90 3.30
C HIS A 20 -8.15 -3.24 3.92
N GLY A 21 -8.06 -2.88 5.20
CA GLY A 21 -9.10 -2.12 5.91
C GLY A 21 -10.50 -2.72 5.75
N LYS A 22 -11.40 -1.99 5.09
CA LYS A 22 -12.79 -2.39 4.82
C LYS A 22 -13.01 -3.00 3.43
N SER A 23 -11.97 -3.07 2.60
CA SER A 23 -12.00 -3.77 1.31
C SER A 23 -11.69 -5.24 1.53
N LEU A 24 -12.70 -6.00 1.97
CA LEU A 24 -12.56 -7.44 2.26
C LEU A 24 -12.14 -8.23 1.01
N PRO A 25 -11.43 -9.37 1.19
CA PRO A 25 -11.19 -10.29 0.09
C PRO A 25 -12.49 -10.78 -0.57
N PRO A 26 -12.43 -11.16 -1.86
CA PRO A 26 -13.56 -11.79 -2.53
C PRO A 26 -13.88 -13.17 -1.93
N GLU A 27 -15.04 -13.74 -2.24
CA GLU A 27 -15.38 -15.11 -1.85
C GLU A 27 -14.42 -16.14 -2.48
N GLY A 28 -14.09 -17.21 -1.74
CA GLY A 28 -13.20 -18.29 -2.18
C GLY A 28 -11.72 -17.94 -2.11
N PHE A 29 -11.38 -16.80 -1.52
CA PHE A 29 -10.01 -16.31 -1.40
C PHE A 29 -9.10 -17.26 -0.61
N GLU A 30 -9.65 -18.01 0.32
CA GLU A 30 -8.95 -18.96 1.19
C GLU A 30 -8.32 -20.12 0.40
N THR A 31 -8.77 -20.35 -0.83
CA THR A 31 -8.25 -21.38 -1.73
C THR A 31 -7.22 -20.83 -2.72
N ARG A 32 -6.95 -19.53 -2.70
CA ARG A 32 -6.03 -18.86 -3.62
C ARG A 32 -4.82 -18.33 -2.88
N GLU A 33 -3.70 -18.33 -3.58
CA GLU A 33 -2.50 -17.67 -3.10
C GLU A 33 -2.74 -16.15 -3.04
N TYR A 34 -2.34 -15.54 -1.93
CA TYR A 34 -2.42 -14.11 -1.74
C TYR A 34 -1.21 -13.43 -2.40
N LEU A 35 -1.42 -12.90 -3.61
CA LEU A 35 -0.38 -12.25 -4.39
C LEU A 35 -0.61 -10.74 -4.48
N LEU A 36 0.41 -9.97 -4.08
CA LEU A 36 0.42 -8.51 -4.13
C LEU A 36 1.31 -8.04 -5.28
N THR A 37 0.80 -8.14 -6.51
CA THR A 37 1.55 -7.77 -7.70
C THR A 37 1.39 -6.29 -8.03
N THR A 38 2.43 -5.70 -8.65
CA THR A 38 2.38 -4.33 -9.15
C THR A 38 1.22 -4.12 -10.13
N GLU A 39 1.00 -5.09 -11.02
CA GLU A 39 -0.09 -5.05 -12.00
C GLU A 39 -1.46 -4.96 -11.33
N ALA A 40 -1.75 -5.83 -10.35
CA ALA A 40 -3.02 -5.82 -9.63
C ALA A 40 -3.27 -4.47 -8.92
N TYR A 41 -2.24 -3.88 -8.32
CA TYR A 41 -2.35 -2.57 -7.69
C TYR A 41 -2.61 -1.44 -8.68
N VAL A 42 -1.88 -1.42 -9.80
CA VAL A 42 -2.06 -0.44 -10.88
C VAL A 42 -3.48 -0.52 -11.45
N GLU A 43 -3.91 -1.72 -11.84
CA GLU A 43 -5.23 -1.95 -12.43
C GLU A 43 -6.37 -1.55 -11.49
N THR A 44 -6.24 -1.88 -10.21
CA THR A 44 -7.22 -1.51 -9.18
C THR A 44 -7.43 0.01 -9.13
N ILE A 45 -6.34 0.78 -9.11
CA ILE A 45 -6.43 2.24 -9.00
C ILE A 45 -7.00 2.85 -10.28
N LEU A 46 -6.58 2.37 -11.45
CA LEU A 46 -7.12 2.82 -12.73
C LEU A 46 -8.63 2.50 -12.85
N ALA A 47 -9.05 1.32 -12.41
CA ALA A 47 -10.46 0.92 -12.39
C ALA A 47 -11.28 1.79 -11.42
N LEU A 48 -10.75 2.09 -10.23
CA LEU A 48 -11.38 2.99 -9.28
C LEU A 48 -11.56 4.40 -9.87
N MET A 49 -10.56 4.94 -10.55
CA MET A 49 -10.65 6.23 -11.21
C MET A 49 -11.76 6.27 -12.25
N VAL A 50 -11.88 5.22 -13.07
CA VAL A 50 -12.96 5.09 -14.05
C VAL A 50 -14.32 5.02 -13.35
N ALA A 51 -14.46 4.16 -12.34
CA ALA A 51 -15.71 3.96 -11.61
C ALA A 51 -16.20 5.24 -10.90
N LEU A 52 -15.27 6.06 -10.40
CA LEU A 52 -15.58 7.33 -9.72
C LEU A 52 -15.62 8.55 -10.64
N GLY A 53 -15.36 8.37 -11.95
CA GLY A 53 -15.31 9.45 -12.94
C GLY A 53 -14.23 10.48 -12.65
N LEU A 54 -13.06 10.06 -12.15
CA LEU A 54 -11.95 10.95 -11.83
C LEU A 54 -11.16 11.28 -13.10
N ASP A 55 -11.18 12.54 -13.50
CA ASP A 55 -10.34 13.06 -14.59
C ASP A 55 -9.01 13.57 -14.04
N ARG A 56 -7.91 12.92 -14.46
CA ARG A 56 -6.53 13.23 -14.11
C ARG A 56 -6.31 13.66 -12.64
N PRO A 57 -6.63 12.81 -11.65
CA PRO A 57 -6.45 13.16 -10.25
C PRO A 57 -4.96 13.32 -9.90
N VAL A 58 -4.69 13.94 -8.75
CA VAL A 58 -3.40 13.82 -8.07
C VAL A 58 -3.46 12.57 -7.19
N LEU A 59 -2.49 11.67 -7.32
CA LEU A 59 -2.39 10.47 -6.51
C LEU A 59 -1.36 10.66 -5.39
N ALA A 60 -1.77 10.47 -4.14
CA ALA A 60 -0.89 10.48 -2.99
C ALA A 60 -0.90 9.10 -2.31
N GLY A 61 0.27 8.62 -1.88
CA GLY A 61 0.39 7.37 -1.13
C GLY A 61 1.61 7.36 -0.23
N CYS A 62 1.52 6.69 0.92
CA CYS A 62 2.65 6.48 1.83
C CYS A 62 3.15 5.04 1.80
N SER A 63 4.44 4.82 2.07
CA SER A 63 5.05 3.48 2.15
C SER A 63 4.73 2.66 0.89
N MET A 64 4.02 1.52 1.01
CA MET A 64 3.53 0.74 -0.11
C MET A 64 2.73 1.57 -1.13
N GLY A 65 1.84 2.44 -0.66
CA GLY A 65 1.07 3.35 -1.53
C GLY A 65 1.95 4.34 -2.29
N GLY A 66 3.05 4.77 -1.69
CA GLY A 66 4.03 5.63 -2.33
C GLY A 66 4.78 4.91 -3.46
N ARG A 67 5.11 3.62 -3.26
CA ARG A 67 5.65 2.75 -4.32
C ARG A 67 4.67 2.58 -5.48
N ILE A 68 3.40 2.33 -5.18
CA ILE A 68 2.37 2.21 -6.20
C ILE A 68 2.23 3.51 -7.00
N ALA A 69 2.30 4.68 -6.34
CA ALA A 69 2.30 5.97 -7.01
C ALA A 69 3.48 6.15 -7.97
N LEU A 70 4.69 5.71 -7.59
CA LEU A 70 5.86 5.74 -8.49
C LEU A 70 5.67 4.83 -9.72
N GLN A 71 5.10 3.64 -9.53
CA GLN A 71 4.82 2.72 -10.64
C GLN A 71 3.76 3.30 -11.61
N LEU A 72 2.68 3.91 -11.09
CA LEU A 72 1.68 4.59 -11.91
C LEU A 72 2.25 5.82 -12.62
N ALA A 73 3.17 6.55 -11.99
CA ALA A 73 3.86 7.67 -12.63
C ALA A 73 4.72 7.21 -13.81
N ALA A 74 5.37 6.05 -13.70
CA ALA A 74 6.20 5.49 -14.77
C ALA A 74 5.36 4.90 -15.91
N LEU A 75 4.28 4.19 -15.59
CA LEU A 75 3.50 3.41 -16.56
C LEU A 75 2.33 4.18 -17.18
N HIS A 76 1.74 5.13 -16.43
CA HIS A 76 0.52 5.83 -16.82
C HIS A 76 0.55 7.34 -16.51
N PRO A 77 1.63 8.08 -16.81
CA PRO A 77 1.78 9.49 -16.42
C PRO A 77 0.64 10.40 -16.93
N ASP A 78 0.15 10.14 -18.14
CA ASP A 78 -0.90 10.96 -18.77
C ASP A 78 -2.28 10.85 -18.10
N ARG A 79 -2.48 9.80 -17.28
CA ARG A 79 -3.75 9.55 -16.58
C ARG A 79 -3.89 10.35 -15.30
N PHE A 80 -2.85 11.07 -14.87
CA PHE A 80 -2.82 11.81 -13.61
C PHE A 80 -2.39 13.27 -13.84
N ALA A 81 -2.71 14.14 -12.88
CA ALA A 81 -2.20 15.52 -12.85
C ALA A 81 -0.90 15.63 -12.04
N GLY A 82 -0.61 14.66 -11.18
CA GLY A 82 0.60 14.62 -10.37
C GLY A 82 0.60 13.48 -9.36
N PHE A 83 1.75 13.29 -8.71
CA PHE A 83 1.97 12.23 -7.74
C PHE A 83 2.66 12.76 -6.48
N ILE A 84 2.28 12.22 -5.32
CA ILE A 84 2.90 12.52 -4.02
C ILE A 84 3.28 11.19 -3.36
N ALA A 85 4.55 10.81 -3.49
CA ALA A 85 5.09 9.60 -2.88
C ALA A 85 5.70 9.94 -1.52
N ILE A 86 5.05 9.50 -0.44
CA ILE A 86 5.44 9.82 0.94
C ILE A 86 6.20 8.63 1.52
N GLU A 87 7.42 8.84 2.01
CA GLU A 87 8.24 7.77 2.59
C GLU A 87 8.35 6.54 1.67
N ALA A 88 8.44 6.79 0.36
CA ALA A 88 8.51 5.78 -0.67
C ALA A 88 9.97 5.50 -1.05
N SER A 89 10.20 4.34 -1.65
CA SER A 89 11.45 4.04 -2.34
C SER A 89 11.12 3.34 -3.65
N ASP A 90 11.76 3.75 -4.74
CA ASP A 90 11.65 3.16 -6.06
C ASP A 90 12.16 1.71 -6.10
N TYR A 91 13.16 1.41 -5.27
CA TYR A 91 13.70 0.08 -5.06
C TYR A 91 14.09 -0.17 -3.59
N GLN A 92 13.64 -1.28 -3.00
CA GLN A 92 14.23 -1.85 -1.78
C GLN A 92 14.80 -3.22 -2.10
N PRO A 93 16.04 -3.52 -1.69
CA PRO A 93 16.42 -4.90 -1.50
C PRO A 93 15.61 -5.51 -0.35
N ALA A 94 15.41 -6.83 -0.39
CA ALA A 94 14.89 -7.56 0.76
C ALA A 94 15.78 -7.27 1.97
N TRP A 95 15.20 -6.70 3.02
CA TRP A 95 15.93 -6.36 4.25
C TRP A 95 15.88 -7.50 5.28
N TYR A 96 15.18 -8.59 4.94
CA TYR A 96 15.03 -9.82 5.71
C TYR A 96 14.85 -11.00 4.77
N ASP A 97 15.29 -12.16 5.23
CA ASP A 97 15.13 -13.43 4.56
C ASP A 97 13.86 -14.13 5.10
N ILE A 98 12.86 -14.29 4.24
CA ILE A 98 11.58 -14.91 4.61
C ILE A 98 11.64 -16.43 4.68
N ASP A 99 12.72 -17.05 4.19
CA ASP A 99 12.90 -18.51 4.27
C ASP A 99 12.96 -19.00 5.72
N TRP A 100 13.36 -18.11 6.65
CA TRP A 100 13.35 -18.36 8.08
C TRP A 100 11.97 -18.74 8.64
N PHE A 101 10.88 -18.38 7.96
CA PHE A 101 9.54 -18.81 8.36
C PHE A 101 9.26 -20.29 8.11
N HIS A 102 10.03 -20.93 7.22
CA HIS A 102 9.80 -22.30 6.77
C HIS A 102 10.94 -23.25 7.16
N ARG A 103 11.96 -22.73 7.84
CA ARG A 103 13.10 -23.53 8.31
C ARG A 103 12.72 -24.38 9.53
N PRO A 104 13.05 -25.69 9.54
CA PRO A 104 12.74 -26.56 10.68
C PRO A 104 13.60 -26.25 11.92
N ASP A 105 14.72 -25.53 11.76
CA ASP A 105 15.63 -25.13 12.83
C ASP A 105 15.41 -23.70 13.32
N ALA A 106 14.34 -23.03 12.86
CA ALA A 106 13.96 -21.69 13.30
C ALA A 106 12.50 -21.65 13.74
N HIS A 107 12.20 -20.85 14.78
CA HIS A 107 10.82 -20.64 15.20
C HIS A 107 10.19 -19.53 14.33
N GLY A 108 9.52 -19.92 13.24
CA GLY A 108 8.93 -18.97 12.29
C GLY A 108 8.03 -17.91 12.92
N GLY A 109 7.23 -18.27 13.94
CA GLY A 109 6.40 -17.33 14.68
C GLY A 109 7.17 -16.24 15.44
N GLU A 110 8.31 -16.58 16.06
CA GLU A 110 9.16 -15.61 16.77
C GLU A 110 9.92 -14.73 15.78
N MET A 111 10.37 -15.31 14.66
CA MET A 111 10.97 -14.53 13.58
C MET A 111 10.00 -13.51 13.00
N GLY A 112 8.73 -13.89 12.80
CA GLY A 112 7.69 -12.97 12.36
C GLY A 112 7.49 -11.82 13.34
N ALA A 113 7.40 -12.13 14.63
CA ALA A 113 7.28 -11.11 15.68
C ALA A 113 8.50 -10.18 15.75
N ALA A 114 9.72 -10.73 15.61
CA ALA A 114 10.95 -9.95 15.61
C ALA A 114 11.02 -8.98 14.42
N LEU A 115 10.60 -9.41 13.23
CA LEU A 115 10.56 -8.56 12.03
C LEU A 115 9.56 -7.41 12.16
N VAL A 116 8.40 -7.66 12.76
CA VAL A 116 7.43 -6.59 13.06
C VAL A 116 8.01 -5.64 14.12
N SER A 117 8.62 -6.16 15.18
CA SER A 117 9.24 -5.37 16.25
C SER A 117 10.32 -4.42 15.72
N ALA A 118 11.14 -4.87 14.76
CA ALA A 118 12.17 -4.04 14.12
C ALA A 118 11.61 -2.83 13.35
N ASN A 119 10.33 -2.85 12.99
CA ASN A 119 9.64 -1.74 12.32
C ASN A 119 8.90 -0.81 13.29
N ILE A 120 8.85 -1.13 14.57
CA ILE A 120 8.24 -0.28 15.60
C ILE A 120 9.27 0.76 16.03
N SER A 121 8.86 2.02 16.13
CA SER A 121 9.73 3.10 16.61
C SER A 121 10.27 2.76 18.02
N PRO A 122 11.57 2.99 18.30
CA PRO A 122 12.12 2.82 19.66
C PRO A 122 11.51 3.80 20.66
N HIS A 123 10.74 4.79 20.19
CA HIS A 123 10.03 5.77 21.00
C HIS A 123 8.51 5.51 21.05
N ALA A 124 8.03 4.38 20.52
CA ALA A 124 6.62 4.02 20.64
C ALA A 124 6.23 3.85 22.12
N PRO A 125 5.05 4.35 22.54
CA PRO A 125 4.57 4.16 23.90
C PRO A 125 4.22 2.69 24.18
N ASN A 126 4.34 2.25 25.43
CA ASN A 126 4.04 0.87 25.83
C ASN A 126 2.53 0.54 25.84
N ALA A 127 1.66 1.53 25.65
CA ALA A 127 0.22 1.39 25.61
C ALA A 127 -0.38 2.42 24.63
N GLU A 128 -1.50 2.07 24.01
CA GLU A 128 -2.30 2.97 23.14
C GLU A 128 -3.03 4.07 23.93
#